data_AF-A0A0R2LA55-F1
#
_entry.id   AF-A0A0R2LA55-F1
#
_cell.length_a   1.000
_cell.length_b   1.000
_cell.length_c   1.000
_cell.angle_alpha   90.00
_cell.angle_beta   90.00
_cell.angle_gamma   90.00
#
_symmetry.space_group_name_H-M   'P 1'
#
loop_
_entity.id
_entity.type
_entity.pdbx_description
1 polymer ?
#
loop_
_entity_poly.entity_id
_entity_poly.type
_entity_poly.pdbx_seq_one_letter_code
_entity_poly.pdbx_strand_id
1 'polypeptide(L)'
;MSRNRVFQPVIATYLQTDGANHSDTIEFKISYGYEIENPNPVFKVQMVGDGKIKGRQAPSYSDGDFDKIVEIKSQLKKEFDKTDKRVRDGEFEIPGVTTAESKFL
;
A
#
# COMPACT_ATOMS: atom_id res chain seq x y z
N MET A 1 20.65 5.61 9.91
CA MET A 1 21.04 5.02 8.61
C MET A 1 19.81 4.38 7.99
N SER A 2 19.23 5.02 6.98
CA SER A 2 18.07 4.46 6.27
C SER A 2 18.52 3.15 5.60
N ARG A 3 17.95 2.00 6.00
CA ARG A 3 18.03 0.78 5.18
C ARG A 3 17.62 1.19 3.76
N ASN A 4 18.47 1.01 2.76
CA ASN A 4 18.19 1.41 1.38
C ASN A 4 16.90 0.73 0.90
N ARG A 5 15.76 1.43 1.02
CA ARG A 5 14.46 0.95 0.58
C ARG A 5 14.49 0.94 -0.95
N VAL A 6 14.42 -0.24 -1.56
CA VAL A 6 14.37 -0.39 -3.03
C VAL A 6 13.15 0.32 -3.61
N PHE A 7 12.04 0.33 -2.87
CA PHE A 7 10.81 1.02 -3.24
C PHE A 7 10.56 2.21 -2.31
N GLN A 8 10.20 3.34 -2.92
CA GLN A 8 9.89 4.61 -2.28
C GLN A 8 8.44 4.98 -2.59
N PRO A 9 7.50 4.75 -1.67
CA PRO A 9 6.12 5.17 -1.88
C PRO A 9 6.04 6.70 -1.85
N VAL A 10 5.26 7.27 -2.76
CA VAL A 10 4.86 8.69 -2.70
C VAL A 10 3.57 8.80 -1.93
N ILE A 11 2.61 7.92 -2.23
CA ILE A 11 1.33 7.85 -1.55
C ILE A 11 0.96 6.39 -1.26
N ALA A 12 0.34 6.16 -0.11
CA ALA A 12 -0.09 4.85 0.34
C ALA A 12 -1.41 4.93 1.10
N THR A 13 -2.06 3.77 1.21
CA THR A 13 -3.23 3.55 2.04
C THR A 13 -3.21 2.11 2.54
N TYR A 14 -4.05 1.81 3.53
CA TYR A 14 -4.07 0.50 4.18
C TYR A 14 -5.45 -0.13 4.08
N LEU A 15 -5.48 -1.38 3.64
CA LEU A 15 -6.68 -2.20 3.55
C LEU A 15 -6.57 -3.36 4.53
N GLN A 16 -7.47 -3.43 5.49
CA GLN A 16 -7.63 -4.61 6.33
C GLN A 16 -8.13 -5.77 5.47
N THR A 17 -7.46 -6.93 5.53
CA THR A 17 -7.91 -8.14 4.80
C THR A 17 -9.27 -8.61 5.31
N ASP A 18 -10.05 -9.24 4.45
CA ASP A 18 -11.30 -9.91 4.82
C ASP A 18 -11.10 -11.17 5.69
N GLY A 19 -9.87 -11.63 5.84
CA GLY A 19 -9.52 -12.79 6.68
C GLY A 19 -9.70 -14.15 6.01
N ALA A 20 -10.05 -14.19 4.71
CA ALA A 20 -10.29 -15.44 4.00
C ALA A 20 -9.00 -16.21 3.69
N ASN A 21 -7.93 -15.48 3.32
CA ASN A 21 -6.63 -16.06 2.95
C ASN A 21 -5.52 -15.78 3.98
N HIS A 22 -5.74 -14.83 4.88
CA HIS A 22 -4.80 -14.40 5.92
C HIS A 22 -5.54 -14.25 7.25
N SER A 23 -4.84 -14.11 8.38
CA SER A 23 -5.52 -13.69 9.62
C SER A 23 -6.06 -12.27 9.48
N ASP A 24 -7.17 -12.02 10.16
CA ASP A 24 -7.77 -10.72 10.48
C ASP A 24 -6.83 -9.69 11.13
N THR A 25 -5.59 -10.05 11.45
CA THR A 25 -4.53 -9.14 11.93
C THR A 25 -3.63 -8.63 10.81
N ILE A 26 -3.84 -9.09 9.57
CA ILE A 26 -3.04 -8.71 8.40
C ILE A 26 -3.69 -7.56 7.65
N GLU A 27 -2.89 -6.56 7.32
CA GLU A 27 -3.28 -5.46 6.43
C GLU A 27 -2.51 -5.56 5.12
N PHE A 28 -3.05 -4.94 4.07
CA PHE A 28 -2.34 -4.65 2.84
C PHE A 28 -1.98 -3.17 2.81
N LYS A 29 -0.68 -2.86 2.73
CA LYS A 29 -0.20 -1.54 2.35
C LYS A 29 -0.24 -1.44 0.84
N ILE A 30 -1.12 -0.59 0.32
CA ILE A 30 -1.32 -0.35 -1.10
C ILE A 30 -0.73 1.01 -1.44
N SER A 31 0.15 1.08 -2.43
CA SER A 31 0.97 2.28 -2.65
C SER A 31 1.28 2.54 -4.11
N TYR A 32 1.47 3.83 -4.42
CA TYR A 32 2.09 4.30 -5.65
C TYR A 32 3.40 5.01 -5.32
N GLY A 33 4.44 4.71 -6.08
CA GLY A 33 5.76 5.29 -5.87
C GLY A 33 6.74 4.92 -6.96
N TYR A 34 8.02 4.84 -6.60
CA TYR A 34 9.11 4.56 -7.52
C TYR A 34 10.07 3.53 -6.94
N GLU A 35 10.70 2.74 -7.79
CA GLU A 35 11.86 1.95 -7.37
C GLU A 35 13.14 2.74 -7.69
N ILE A 36 14.20 2.57 -6.90
CA ILE A 36 15.42 3.41 -6.98
C ILE A 36 15.97 3.49 -8.42
N GLU A 37 15.91 2.39 -9.16
CA GLU A 37 16.45 2.26 -10.51
C GLU A 37 15.36 2.32 -11.61
N ASN A 38 14.10 2.56 -11.23
CA ASN A 38 12.98 2.61 -12.15
C ASN A 38 12.27 3.98 -12.08
N PRO A 39 12.41 4.83 -13.10
CA PRO A 39 11.74 6.13 -13.13
C PRO A 39 10.22 6.02 -13.36
N ASN A 40 9.71 4.84 -13.72
CA ASN A 40 8.28 4.65 -13.95
C ASN A 40 7.52 4.51 -12.63
N PRO A 41 6.32 5.09 -12.51
CA PRO A 41 5.46 4.86 -11.36
C PRO A 41 5.13 3.38 -11.20
N VAL A 42 5.31 2.86 -9.98
CA VAL A 42 5.02 1.48 -9.61
C VAL A 42 3.82 1.46 -8.65
N PHE A 43 2.85 0.61 -8.96
CA PHE A 43 1.81 0.20 -8.03
C PHE A 43 2.30 -1.00 -7.23
N LYS A 44 2.24 -0.94 -5.90
CA LYS A 44 2.75 -2.01 -5.04
C LYS A 44 1.79 -2.30 -3.91
N VAL A 45 1.51 -3.58 -3.72
CA VAL A 45 0.76 -4.12 -2.58
C VAL A 45 1.74 -4.93 -1.73
N GLN A 46 1.76 -4.64 -0.43
CA GLN A 46 2.63 -5.32 0.51
C GLN A 46 1.83 -5.79 1.71
N MET A 47 2.02 -7.04 2.11
CA MET A 47 1.44 -7.54 3.36
C MET A 47 2.10 -6.88 4.56
N VAL A 48 1.27 -6.60 5.54
CA VAL A 48 1.69 -6.01 6.80
C VAL A 48 1.06 -6.79 7.95
N GLY A 49 1.88 -7.16 8.93
CA GLY A 49 1.41 -7.83 10.14
C GLY A 49 2.38 -7.57 11.28
N ASP A 50 1.87 -7.58 12.50
CA ASP A 50 2.62 -7.23 13.72
C ASP A 50 3.35 -5.88 13.61
N GLY A 51 2.73 -4.90 12.94
CA GLY A 51 3.36 -3.58 12.75
C GLY A 51 4.60 -3.62 11.85
N LYS A 52 4.84 -4.68 11.03
CA LYS A 52 5.93 -4.73 10.04
C LYS A 52 5.51 -5.23 8.64
N ILE A 53 6.14 -4.66 7.61
CA ILE A 53 6.04 -5.17 6.22
C ILE A 53 6.65 -6.56 6.15
N LYS A 54 5.87 -7.53 5.66
CA LYS A 54 6.31 -8.92 5.45
C LYS A 54 6.99 -9.07 4.09
N GLY A 55 8.18 -8.50 3.93
CA GLY A 55 8.83 -8.28 2.63
C GLY A 55 9.18 -9.51 1.78
N ARG A 56 9.13 -10.74 2.32
CA ARG A 56 9.38 -11.98 1.56
C ARG A 56 8.10 -12.78 1.29
N GLN A 57 6.97 -12.37 1.84
CA GLN A 57 5.70 -13.05 1.64
C GLN A 57 4.93 -12.38 0.52
N ALA A 58 4.55 -13.17 -0.48
CA ALA A 58 3.67 -12.71 -1.53
C ALA A 58 2.24 -12.63 -0.97
N PRO A 59 1.53 -11.51 -1.17
CA PRO A 59 0.12 -11.42 -0.82
C PRO A 59 -0.71 -12.37 -1.70
N SER A 60 -1.61 -13.11 -1.06
CA SER A 60 -2.72 -13.82 -1.69
C SER A 60 -4.01 -13.04 -1.46
N TYR A 61 -4.92 -13.03 -2.42
CA TYR A 61 -6.15 -12.23 -2.33
C TYR A 61 -7.36 -13.12 -2.50
N SER A 62 -8.41 -12.87 -1.70
CA SER A 62 -9.75 -13.34 -2.04
C SER A 62 -10.29 -12.45 -3.18
N ASP A 63 -11.39 -12.87 -3.80
CA ASP A 63 -12.06 -12.00 -4.78
C ASP A 63 -12.49 -10.67 -4.13
N GLY A 64 -12.98 -10.70 -2.89
CA GLY A 64 -13.39 -9.50 -2.15
C GLY A 64 -12.25 -8.52 -1.86
N ASP A 65 -11.10 -9.03 -1.41
CA ASP A 65 -9.91 -8.18 -1.21
C ASP A 65 -9.37 -7.66 -2.55
N PHE A 66 -9.35 -8.49 -3.58
CA PHE A 66 -8.84 -8.09 -4.89
C PHE A 66 -9.70 -7.00 -5.55
N ASP A 67 -11.02 -7.11 -5.50
CA ASP A 67 -11.94 -6.10 -6.02
C ASP A 67 -11.73 -4.74 -5.34
N LYS A 68 -11.60 -4.74 -4.00
CA LYS A 68 -11.27 -3.52 -3.25
C LYS A 68 -9.92 -2.96 -3.65
N ILE A 69 -8.89 -3.80 -3.82
CA ILE A 69 -7.56 -3.35 -4.28
C ILE A 69 -7.64 -2.68 -5.65
N VAL A 70 -8.46 -3.19 -6.58
CA VAL A 70 -8.67 -2.60 -7.91
C VAL A 70 -9.37 -1.24 -7.81
N GLU A 71 -10.36 -1.11 -6.94
CA GLU A 71 -11.02 0.17 -6.65
C GLU A 71 -10.01 1.19 -6.08
N ILE A 72 -9.30 0.79 -5.02
CA ILE A 72 -8.29 1.60 -4.33
C ILE A 72 -7.22 2.06 -5.32
N LYS A 73 -6.72 1.16 -6.18
CA LYS A 73 -5.71 1.48 -7.20
C LYS A 73 -6.16 2.66 -8.07
N SER A 74 -7.42 2.66 -8.51
CA SER A 74 -7.95 3.71 -9.39
C SER A 74 -8.00 5.07 -8.68
N GLN A 75 -8.39 5.09 -7.41
CA GLN A 75 -8.43 6.32 -6.61
C GLN A 75 -7.02 6.81 -6.24
N LEU A 76 -6.17 5.90 -5.77
CA LEU A 76 -4.80 6.18 -5.37
C LEU A 76 -3.95 6.68 -6.54
N LYS A 77 -4.20 6.20 -7.77
CA LYS A 77 -3.54 6.71 -8.98
C LYS A 77 -3.91 8.17 -9.26
N LYS A 78 -5.20 8.51 -9.16
CA LYS A 78 -5.67 9.91 -9.33
C LYS A 78 -5.02 10.83 -8.33
N GLU A 79 -4.88 10.38 -7.09
CA GLU A 79 -4.27 11.18 -6.04
C GLU A 79 -2.75 11.29 -6.20
N PHE A 80 -2.09 10.17 -6.52
CA PHE A 80 -0.70 10.16 -6.90
C PHE A 80 -0.43 11.22 -7.96
N ASP A 81 -1.20 11.26 -9.05
CA ASP A 81 -1.01 12.20 -10.17
C ASP A 81 -1.05 13.69 -9.79
N LYS A 82 -1.80 14.05 -8.76
CA LYS A 82 -1.85 15.42 -8.23
C LYS A 82 -0.74 15.71 -7.22
N THR A 83 -0.17 14.67 -6.62
CA THR A 83 0.84 14.77 -5.56
C THR A 83 2.20 15.14 -6.14
N ASP A 84 2.94 16.01 -5.44
CA ASP A 84 4.36 16.27 -5.72
C ASP A 84 5.18 14.99 -5.57
N LYS A 85 5.81 14.55 -6.66
CA LYS A 85 6.56 13.28 -6.74
C LYS A 85 7.82 13.25 -5.89
N ARG A 86 8.17 14.34 -5.22
CA ARG A 86 9.26 14.40 -4.22
C ARG A 86 8.79 14.00 -2.82
N VAL A 87 7.49 14.02 -2.56
CA VAL A 87 6.90 13.53 -1.31
C VAL A 87 7.18 12.04 -1.16
N ARG A 88 7.39 11.60 0.08
CA ARG A 88 7.61 10.20 0.42
C ARG A 88 6.69 9.83 1.56
N ASP A 89 6.15 8.61 1.48
CA ASP A 89 5.30 8.03 2.51
C ASP A 89 4.05 8.88 2.84
N GLY A 90 3.46 9.58 1.87
CA GLY A 90 2.17 10.25 2.06
C GLY A 90 1.03 9.25 2.26
N GLU A 91 0.05 9.60 3.09
CA GLU A 91 -1.10 8.73 3.38
C GLU A 91 -2.39 9.30 2.77
N PHE A 92 -3.23 8.43 2.23
CA PHE A 92 -4.51 8.78 1.62
C PHE A 92 -5.60 7.86 2.15
N GLU A 93 -6.72 8.43 2.54
CA GLU A 93 -7.88 7.68 3.02
C GLU A 93 -8.98 7.66 1.96
N ILE A 94 -9.56 6.48 1.76
CA ILE A 94 -10.79 6.29 1.01
C ILE A 94 -11.86 5.97 2.06
N PRO A 95 -12.76 6.92 2.39
CA PRO A 95 -13.71 6.75 3.48
C PRO A 95 -14.53 5.46 3.36
N GLY A 96 -14.52 4.67 4.43
CA GLY A 96 -15.24 3.40 4.50
C GLY A 96 -14.58 2.22 3.77
N VAL A 97 -13.43 2.43 3.13
CA VAL A 97 -12.69 1.38 2.39
C VAL A 97 -11.30 1.17 2.97
N THR A 98 -10.58 2.23 3.32
CA THR A 98 -9.19 2.17 3.80
C THR A 98 -8.97 3.07 5.01
N THR A 99 -7.83 2.92 5.68
CA THR A 99 -7.34 3.87 6.67
C THR A 99 -6.09 4.58 6.14
N ALA A 100 -6.00 5.90 6.37
CA ALA A 100 -4.75 6.62 6.19
C ALA A 100 -3.79 6.29 7.35
N GLU A 101 -4.29 6.38 8.58
CA GLU A 101 -3.51 6.07 9.77
C GLU A 101 -3.16 4.59 9.83
N SER A 102 -1.86 4.31 9.74
CA SER A 102 -1.35 2.97 9.93
C SER A 102 -0.63 2.88 11.27
N LYS A 103 -0.81 1.77 11.99
CA LYS A 103 -0.15 1.52 13.30
C LYS A 103 1.36 1.26 13.18
N PHE A 104 2.00 1.72 12.09
CA PHE A 104 3.40 1.45 11.72
C PHE A 104 4.35 2.60 12.11
N LEU A 105 3.91 3.53 12.96
CA LEU A 105 4.76 4.54 13.60
C LEU A 105 5.32 4.03 14.92
#